data_AF-A0A133VNL1-F1
#
_entry.id   AF-A0A133VNL1-F1
#
_cell.length_a   1.000
_cell.length_b   1.000
_cell.length_c   1.000
_cell.angle_alpha   90.00
_cell.angle_beta   90.00
_cell.angle_gamma   90.00
#
_symmetry.space_group_name_H-M   'P 1'
#
loop_
_entity.id
_entity.type
_entity.pdbx_description
1 polymer ?
#
loop_
_entity_poly.entity_id
_entity_poly.type
_entity_poly.pdbx_seq_one_letter_code
_entity_poly.pdbx_strand_id
1 'polypeptide(L)'
;PKGFIKEWLRDSFMKVYNEVSENGRLTVPMQQFWYVMRPDFKETKERYGYKWSCNSSWDDKKPLTLKRDTFHKYVRNYEKEELGKRLIYSSERGFFIEPHSNRKVDLETESINRYDPDLEQINNLLFVEKSGFFKLIHEDAELTKKFDIGMINARGYNVIAGRDLIE
;
A
#
# COMPACT_ATOMS: atom_id res chain seq x y z
N PRO A 1 -2.10 1.07 24.56
CA PRO A 1 -0.80 0.89 23.86
C PRO A 1 -0.05 2.22 23.81
N LYS A 2 1.11 2.34 24.49
CA LYS A 2 1.80 3.62 24.69
C LYS A 2 2.44 4.12 23.38
N GLY A 3 2.05 5.31 22.91
CA GLY A 3 2.71 5.98 21.79
C GLY A 3 1.85 7.07 21.12
N PHE A 4 2.30 8.33 21.13
CA PHE A 4 1.60 9.51 20.57
C PHE A 4 1.11 9.29 19.13
N ILE A 5 1.93 8.69 18.25
CA ILE A 5 1.54 8.45 16.85
C ILE A 5 0.35 7.49 16.77
N LYS A 6 0.32 6.45 17.61
CA LYS A 6 -0.76 5.45 17.59
C LYS A 6 -2.07 6.07 18.08
N GLU A 7 -2.00 6.85 19.15
CA GLU A 7 -3.16 7.53 19.73
C GLU A 7 -3.71 8.61 18.80
N TRP A 8 -2.84 9.49 18.27
CA TRP A 8 -3.23 10.47 17.26
C TRP A 8 -3.82 9.80 16.00
N LEU A 9 -3.20 8.72 15.52
CA LEU A 9 -3.71 8.01 14.36
C LEU A 9 -5.13 7.51 14.64
N ARG A 10 -5.36 6.87 15.78
CA ARG A 10 -6.69 6.37 16.17
C ARG A 10 -7.74 7.49 16.21
N ASP A 11 -7.39 8.63 16.79
CA ASP A 11 -8.31 9.76 16.93
C ASP A 11 -8.61 10.45 15.59
N SER A 12 -7.60 10.61 14.73
CA SER A 12 -7.74 11.31 13.44
C SER A 12 -8.16 10.41 12.28
N PHE A 13 -7.93 9.08 12.34
CA PHE A 13 -8.06 8.18 11.20
C PHE A 13 -9.44 8.20 10.57
N MET A 14 -10.49 7.94 11.35
CA MET A 14 -11.86 7.84 10.80
C MET A 14 -12.38 9.18 10.30
N LYS A 15 -11.99 10.28 10.97
CA LYS A 15 -12.34 11.64 10.54
C LYS A 15 -11.76 11.92 9.15
N VAL A 16 -10.45 11.73 8.99
CA VAL A 16 -9.76 11.98 7.72
C VAL A 16 -10.18 10.97 6.65
N TYR A 17 -10.39 9.72 7.02
CA TYR A 17 -10.88 8.71 6.09
C TYR A 17 -12.24 9.11 5.51
N ASN A 18 -13.21 9.49 6.35
CA ASN A 18 -14.55 9.88 5.89
C ASN A 18 -14.51 11.13 5.01
N GLU A 19 -13.63 12.08 5.32
CA GLU A 19 -13.43 13.29 4.51
C GLU A 19 -12.87 12.95 3.12
N VAL A 20 -11.82 12.12 3.05
CA VAL A 20 -11.13 11.80 1.79
C VAL A 20 -11.89 10.76 0.94
N SER A 21 -12.67 9.89 1.58
CA SER A 21 -13.43 8.83 0.91
C SER A 21 -14.87 9.20 0.57
N GLU A 22 -15.32 10.43 0.85
CA GLU A 22 -16.74 10.81 0.80
C GLU A 22 -17.63 9.80 1.56
N ASN A 23 -17.31 9.54 2.83
CA ASN A 23 -17.95 8.53 3.69
C ASN A 23 -17.89 7.10 3.12
N GLY A 24 -16.76 6.73 2.51
CA GLY A 24 -16.50 5.38 2.00
C GLY A 24 -17.03 5.12 0.59
N ARG A 25 -17.47 6.15 -0.14
CA ARG A 25 -17.85 6.04 -1.56
C ARG A 25 -16.64 5.87 -2.48
N LEU A 26 -15.52 6.49 -2.13
CA LEU A 26 -14.29 6.49 -2.91
C LEU A 26 -13.20 5.70 -2.22
N THR A 27 -12.41 4.99 -3.01
CA THR A 27 -11.19 4.32 -2.54
C THR A 27 -10.11 5.35 -2.22
N VAL A 28 -9.40 5.16 -1.10
CA VAL A 28 -8.36 6.10 -0.67
C VAL A 28 -6.96 5.46 -0.76
N PRO A 29 -6.07 5.98 -1.61
CA PRO A 29 -4.67 5.57 -1.64
C PRO A 29 -3.89 6.06 -0.40
N MET A 30 -2.93 5.26 0.06
CA MET A 30 -2.08 5.51 1.23
C MET A 30 -1.29 6.81 1.10
N GLN A 31 -0.82 7.13 -0.11
CA GLN A 31 -0.11 8.38 -0.35
C GLN A 31 -1.03 9.59 -0.24
N GLN A 32 -2.27 9.52 -0.73
CA GLN A 32 -3.25 10.60 -0.55
C GLN A 32 -3.61 10.75 0.92
N PHE A 33 -3.88 9.64 1.61
CA PHE A 33 -4.13 9.61 3.04
C PHE A 33 -2.99 10.23 3.85
N TRP A 34 -1.74 9.88 3.52
CA TRP A 34 -0.54 10.47 4.11
C TRP A 34 -0.45 11.98 3.93
N TYR A 35 -0.73 12.50 2.73
CA TYR A 35 -0.64 13.93 2.46
C TYR A 35 -1.66 14.76 3.24
N VAL A 36 -2.84 14.19 3.55
CA VAL A 36 -3.86 14.86 4.37
C VAL A 36 -3.57 14.73 5.86
N MET A 37 -3.12 13.55 6.29
CA MET A 37 -2.78 13.28 7.69
C MET A 37 -1.51 14.02 8.14
N ARG A 38 -0.56 14.28 7.25
CA ARG A 38 0.72 14.91 7.63
C ARG A 38 0.57 16.37 8.12
N PRO A 39 -0.23 17.25 7.49
CA PRO A 39 -0.59 18.55 8.04
C PRO A 39 -1.31 18.46 9.38
N ASP A 40 -2.32 17.59 9.51
CA ASP A 40 -3.06 17.38 10.77
C ASP A 40 -2.14 16.95 11.91
N PHE A 41 -1.18 16.05 11.62
CA PHE A 41 -0.13 15.66 12.55
C PHE A 41 0.73 16.84 12.99
N LYS A 42 1.08 17.74 12.07
CA LYS A 42 1.90 18.93 12.38
C LYS A 42 1.13 19.92 13.25
N GLU A 43 -0.13 20.20 12.93
CA GLU A 43 -0.97 21.11 13.73
C GLU A 43 -1.18 20.55 15.13
N THR A 44 -1.52 19.27 15.24
CA THR A 44 -1.66 18.57 16.51
C THR A 44 -0.35 18.65 17.30
N LYS A 45 0.79 18.39 16.66
CA LYS A 45 2.11 18.52 17.29
C LYS A 45 2.40 19.93 17.83
N GLU A 46 2.09 20.96 17.07
CA GLU A 46 2.32 22.36 17.46
C GLU A 46 1.44 22.76 18.64
N ARG A 47 0.17 22.35 18.63
CA ARG A 47 -0.79 22.59 19.72
C ARG A 47 -0.32 22.02 21.06
N TYR A 48 0.33 20.86 21.04
CA TYR A 48 0.81 20.20 22.26
C TYR A 48 2.27 20.53 22.62
N GLY A 49 2.99 21.30 21.80
CA GLY A 49 4.28 21.92 22.17
C GLY A 49 5.50 20.99 22.17
N TYR A 50 5.56 20.01 21.27
CA TYR A 50 6.52 18.91 21.41
C TYR A 50 7.46 18.62 20.25
N LYS A 51 8.71 18.26 20.60
CA LYS A 51 9.67 17.53 19.77
C LYS A 51 9.51 16.05 20.14
N TRP A 52 8.92 15.21 19.31
CA TRP A 52 8.51 13.84 19.70
C TRP A 52 8.95 12.75 18.79
N SER A 53 9.53 11.56 19.20
CA SER A 53 10.07 10.26 18.61
C SER A 53 9.10 9.05 18.58
N CYS A 54 9.32 8.03 17.75
CA CYS A 54 8.35 6.95 17.43
C CYS A 54 7.78 6.14 18.62
N ASN A 55 8.42 6.21 19.79
CA ASN A 55 8.07 5.46 21.02
C ASN A 55 7.60 6.37 22.17
N SER A 56 7.30 7.62 21.87
CA SER A 56 7.02 8.64 22.87
C SER A 56 5.57 8.58 23.36
N SER A 57 5.33 8.74 24.67
CA SER A 57 3.98 8.97 25.24
C SER A 57 3.74 10.46 25.45
N TRP A 58 2.51 10.89 25.74
CA TRP A 58 2.19 12.28 26.09
C TRP A 58 3.06 12.85 27.24
N ASP A 59 3.59 11.97 28.09
CA ASP A 59 4.35 12.31 29.29
C ASP A 59 5.90 12.38 29.13
N ASP A 60 6.53 11.77 28.11
CA ASP A 60 8.02 11.58 28.03
C ASP A 60 8.76 12.25 26.83
N LYS A 61 8.84 13.58 26.84
CA LYS A 61 9.21 14.55 25.76
C LYS A 61 10.57 14.32 25.05
N LYS A 62 10.62 13.58 23.92
CA LYS A 62 11.85 13.30 23.10
C LYS A 62 11.62 13.39 21.58
N PRO A 63 12.51 13.88 20.68
CA PRO A 63 12.29 14.19 19.22
C PRO A 63 12.01 13.03 18.20
N LEU A 64 11.09 13.18 17.21
CA LEU A 64 10.60 12.26 16.11
C LEU A 64 10.63 13.19 14.93
N THR A 65 10.83 12.50 13.82
CA THR A 65 10.16 12.78 12.59
C THR A 65 9.09 11.70 12.33
N LEU A 66 7.88 12.08 11.92
CA LEU A 66 6.94 11.11 11.36
C LEU A 66 7.53 10.60 10.05
N LYS A 67 8.09 9.39 10.08
CA LYS A 67 8.61 8.73 8.89
C LYS A 67 7.45 8.06 8.16
N ARG A 68 7.45 8.16 6.83
CA ARG A 68 6.41 7.58 5.97
C ARG A 68 6.26 6.07 6.20
N ASP A 69 7.36 5.35 6.25
CA ASP A 69 7.34 3.88 6.44
C ASP A 69 6.78 3.48 7.80
N THR A 70 7.13 4.23 8.85
CA THR A 70 6.58 4.03 10.20
C THR A 70 5.08 4.31 10.23
N PHE A 71 4.61 5.36 9.54
CA PHE A 71 3.19 5.67 9.44
C PHE A 71 2.41 4.59 8.68
N HIS A 72 2.90 4.12 7.53
CA HIS A 72 2.28 3.02 6.78
C HIS A 72 2.12 1.77 7.65
N LYS A 73 3.13 1.43 8.45
CA LYS A 73 3.07 0.31 9.40
C LYS A 73 1.98 0.53 10.45
N TYR A 74 1.87 1.72 11.03
CA TYR A 74 0.85 2.00 12.03
C TYR A 74 -0.57 1.99 11.45
N VAL A 75 -0.78 2.49 10.23
CA VAL A 75 -2.07 2.37 9.53
C VAL A 75 -2.45 0.91 9.36
N ARG A 76 -1.54 0.07 8.84
CA ARG A 76 -1.80 -1.36 8.64
C ARG A 76 -2.12 -2.08 9.94
N ASN A 77 -1.37 -1.79 11.01
CA ASN A 77 -1.64 -2.36 12.32
C ASN A 77 -3.01 -1.92 12.86
N TYR A 78 -3.36 -0.65 12.72
CA TYR A 78 -4.67 -0.14 13.15
C TYR A 78 -5.82 -0.79 12.38
N GLU A 79 -5.71 -0.92 11.06
CA GLU A 79 -6.70 -1.62 10.22
C GLU A 79 -6.88 -3.09 10.63
N LYS A 80 -5.77 -3.79 10.93
CA LYS A 80 -5.78 -5.21 11.30
C LYS A 80 -6.27 -5.44 12.74
N GLU A 81 -5.75 -4.68 13.68
CA GLU A 81 -5.97 -4.89 15.12
C GLU A 81 -7.29 -4.28 15.61
N GLU A 82 -7.71 -3.12 15.08
CA GLU A 82 -8.89 -2.41 15.58
C GLU A 82 -10.10 -2.46 14.64
N LEU A 83 -9.89 -2.37 13.32
CA LEU A 83 -10.99 -2.33 12.35
C LEU A 83 -11.36 -3.71 11.78
N GLY A 84 -10.43 -4.67 11.79
CA GLY A 84 -10.61 -6.00 11.20
C GLY A 84 -10.81 -5.99 9.67
N LYS A 85 -10.64 -4.83 9.03
CA LYS A 85 -10.82 -4.66 7.58
C LYS A 85 -9.88 -3.58 7.05
N ARG A 86 -9.54 -3.69 5.77
CA ARG A 86 -8.65 -2.76 5.08
C ARG A 86 -9.45 -1.67 4.37
N LEU A 87 -9.10 -0.41 4.63
CA LEU A 87 -9.78 0.78 4.10
C LEU A 87 -8.84 1.63 3.23
N ILE A 88 -7.54 1.63 3.53
CA ILE A 88 -6.51 2.39 2.83
C ILE A 88 -5.69 1.46 1.93
N TYR A 89 -5.68 1.78 0.64
CA TYR A 89 -4.99 0.98 -0.38
C TYR A 89 -3.55 1.46 -0.55
N SER A 90 -2.59 0.56 -0.79
CA SER A 90 -1.19 1.00 -1.03
C SER A 90 -1.07 1.69 -2.39
N SER A 91 -0.34 2.80 -2.44
CA SER A 91 -0.21 3.64 -3.65
C SER A 91 0.93 3.23 -4.59
N GLU A 92 1.60 2.12 -4.33
CA GLU A 92 2.64 1.61 -5.21
C GLU A 92 2.02 0.60 -6.17
N ARG A 93 2.18 0.88 -7.46
CA ARG A 93 1.47 0.26 -8.57
C ARG A 93 2.35 -0.79 -9.20
N GLY A 94 1.90 -2.03 -9.14
CA GLY A 94 2.41 -3.12 -9.96
C GLY A 94 1.32 -3.61 -10.90
N PHE A 95 1.68 -4.45 -11.84
CA PHE A 95 0.72 -5.15 -12.70
C PHE A 95 1.24 -6.55 -12.97
N PHE A 96 0.31 -7.47 -13.13
CA PHE A 96 0.53 -8.80 -13.61
C PHE A 96 0.21 -8.85 -15.11
N ILE A 97 1.00 -9.60 -15.86
CA ILE A 97 0.69 -9.98 -17.24
C ILE A 97 0.44 -11.47 -17.24
N GLU A 98 -0.75 -11.85 -17.68
CA GLU A 98 -1.13 -13.25 -17.85
C GLU A 98 -0.27 -13.93 -18.94
N PRO A 99 0.23 -15.16 -18.71
CA PRO A 99 1.09 -15.87 -19.67
C PRO A 99 0.45 -16.02 -21.06
N HIS A 100 -0.79 -16.52 -21.08
CA HIS A 100 -1.51 -16.91 -22.30
C HIS A 100 -2.17 -15.73 -23.00
N SER A 101 -2.99 -15.00 -22.24
CA SER A 101 -3.79 -13.91 -22.78
C SER A 101 -2.96 -12.64 -22.97
N ASN A 102 -1.79 -12.54 -22.32
CA ASN A 102 -1.03 -11.29 -22.15
C ASN A 102 -1.89 -10.14 -21.63
N ARG A 103 -2.99 -10.46 -20.94
CA ARG A 103 -3.85 -9.47 -20.31
C ARG A 103 -3.09 -8.85 -19.17
N LYS A 104 -3.06 -7.52 -19.18
CA LYS A 104 -2.52 -6.74 -18.07
C LYS A 104 -3.58 -6.63 -16.99
N VAL A 105 -3.28 -7.18 -15.83
CA VAL A 105 -4.08 -7.07 -14.61
C VAL A 105 -3.33 -6.13 -13.67
N ASP A 106 -3.85 -4.95 -13.44
CA ASP A 106 -3.25 -4.05 -12.45
C ASP A 106 -3.38 -4.68 -11.06
N LEU A 107 -2.28 -4.69 -10.30
CA LEU A 107 -2.21 -5.27 -8.94
C LEU A 107 -2.84 -4.32 -7.91
N GLU A 108 -3.93 -3.68 -8.28
CA GLU A 108 -4.79 -2.95 -7.36
C GLU A 108 -5.68 -3.97 -6.63
N THR A 109 -5.87 -3.76 -5.33
CA THR A 109 -6.59 -4.74 -4.47
C THR A 109 -8.01 -5.03 -4.97
N GLU A 110 -8.69 -4.05 -5.58
CA GLU A 110 -10.00 -4.27 -6.18
C GLU A 110 -9.96 -5.13 -7.44
N SER A 111 -8.98 -4.89 -8.32
CA SER A 111 -8.77 -5.69 -9.53
C SER A 111 -8.40 -7.14 -9.21
N ILE A 112 -7.58 -7.35 -8.18
CA ILE A 112 -7.21 -8.69 -7.69
C ILE A 112 -8.44 -9.41 -7.12
N ASN A 113 -9.28 -8.74 -6.32
CA ASN A 113 -10.49 -9.36 -5.75
C ASN A 113 -11.51 -9.81 -6.81
N ARG A 114 -11.47 -9.21 -8.01
CA ARG A 114 -12.33 -9.58 -9.15
C ARG A 114 -11.63 -10.50 -10.15
N TYR A 115 -10.36 -10.80 -9.93
CA TYR A 115 -9.55 -11.61 -10.82
C TYR A 115 -9.68 -13.08 -10.41
N ASP A 116 -10.16 -13.89 -11.34
CA ASP A 116 -10.28 -15.34 -11.20
C ASP A 116 -9.22 -15.99 -12.10
N PRO A 117 -8.01 -16.27 -11.58
CA PRO A 117 -6.97 -16.91 -12.36
C PRO A 117 -7.31 -18.38 -12.64
N ASP A 118 -7.16 -18.79 -13.90
CA ASP A 118 -7.06 -20.21 -14.22
C ASP A 118 -5.65 -20.71 -13.84
N LEU A 119 -5.49 -21.14 -12.58
CA LEU A 119 -4.22 -21.55 -11.99
C LEU A 119 -3.57 -22.74 -12.72
N GLU A 120 -4.34 -23.58 -13.41
CA GLU A 120 -3.82 -24.70 -14.20
C GLU A 120 -3.03 -24.24 -15.42
N GLN A 121 -3.21 -23.00 -15.85
CA GLN A 121 -2.54 -22.44 -17.02
C GLN A 121 -1.21 -21.74 -16.66
N ILE A 122 -0.95 -21.41 -15.40
CA ILE A 122 0.23 -20.62 -15.03
C ILE A 122 1.41 -21.56 -14.70
N ASN A 123 2.24 -21.85 -15.72
CA ASN A 123 3.41 -22.73 -15.56
C ASN A 123 4.66 -22.03 -15.03
N ASN A 124 4.92 -20.81 -15.50
CA ASN A 124 6.14 -20.08 -15.19
C ASN A 124 5.85 -18.62 -14.89
N LEU A 125 6.57 -18.06 -13.92
CA LEU A 125 6.32 -16.70 -13.44
C LEU A 125 7.63 -15.90 -13.29
N LEU A 126 7.68 -14.74 -13.94
CA LEU A 126 8.81 -13.82 -13.91
C LEU A 126 8.48 -12.60 -13.05
N PHE A 127 9.19 -12.46 -11.94
CA PHE A 127 9.07 -11.29 -11.08
C PHE A 127 10.10 -10.22 -11.44
N VAL A 128 9.64 -9.00 -11.70
CA VAL A 128 10.46 -7.85 -12.09
C VAL A 128 10.18 -6.66 -11.17
N GLU A 129 11.12 -6.34 -10.29
CA GLU A 129 10.96 -5.24 -9.31
C GLU A 129 11.13 -3.85 -9.94
N LYS A 130 12.02 -3.72 -10.93
CA LYS A 130 12.32 -2.44 -11.56
C LYS A 130 11.49 -2.26 -12.82
N SER A 131 10.59 -1.28 -12.81
CA SER A 131 9.71 -0.97 -13.95
C SER A 131 10.44 -0.62 -15.25
N GLY A 132 11.71 -0.18 -15.19
CA GLY A 132 12.50 0.11 -16.39
C GLY A 132 12.79 -1.11 -17.27
N PHE A 133 12.79 -2.32 -16.71
CA PHE A 133 13.02 -3.55 -17.46
C PHE A 133 11.76 -4.10 -18.13
N PHE A 134 10.57 -3.59 -17.76
CA PHE A 134 9.32 -4.03 -18.37
C PHE A 134 9.33 -3.86 -19.89
N LYS A 135 9.72 -2.67 -20.34
CA LYS A 135 9.80 -2.34 -21.76
C LYS A 135 10.72 -3.32 -22.50
N LEU A 136 11.93 -3.55 -21.98
CA LEU A 136 12.88 -4.47 -22.60
C LEU A 136 12.37 -5.91 -22.67
N ILE A 137 11.72 -6.40 -21.61
CA ILE A 137 11.32 -7.81 -21.47
C ILE A 137 10.02 -8.12 -22.23
N HIS A 138 9.04 -7.23 -22.14
CA HIS A 138 7.69 -7.47 -22.66
C HIS A 138 7.40 -6.71 -23.96
N GLU A 139 7.73 -5.42 -24.04
CA GLU A 139 7.45 -4.63 -25.26
C GLU A 139 8.46 -4.93 -26.36
N ASP A 140 9.76 -4.99 -26.03
CA ASP A 140 10.83 -5.12 -27.03
C ASP A 140 11.17 -6.60 -27.32
N ALA A 141 11.27 -7.44 -26.27
CA ALA A 141 11.67 -8.84 -26.41
C ALA A 141 10.49 -9.83 -26.50
N GLU A 142 9.27 -9.41 -26.13
CA GLU A 142 8.05 -10.25 -26.11
C GLU A 142 8.22 -11.57 -25.35
N LEU A 143 9.03 -11.61 -24.29
CA LEU A 143 9.40 -12.85 -23.59
C LEU A 143 8.18 -13.53 -22.94
N THR A 144 7.22 -12.76 -22.43
CA THR A 144 5.99 -13.31 -21.84
C THR A 144 5.18 -14.12 -22.86
N LYS A 145 5.15 -13.66 -24.11
CA LYS A 145 4.44 -14.33 -25.21
C LYS A 145 5.23 -15.50 -25.80
N LYS A 146 6.55 -15.32 -25.98
CA LYS A 146 7.43 -16.33 -26.59
C LYS A 146 7.60 -17.58 -25.75
N PHE A 147 7.62 -17.39 -24.42
CA PHE A 147 7.89 -18.47 -23.48
C PHE A 147 6.68 -18.82 -22.61
N ASP A 148 5.53 -18.18 -22.86
CA ASP A 148 4.31 -18.39 -22.09
C ASP A 148 4.57 -18.23 -20.57
N ILE A 149 5.12 -17.06 -20.23
CA ILE A 149 5.54 -16.73 -18.86
C ILE A 149 4.68 -15.58 -18.34
N GLY A 150 4.03 -15.81 -17.20
CA GLY A 150 3.33 -14.75 -16.48
C GLY A 150 4.33 -13.79 -15.87
N MET A 151 4.10 -12.48 -15.94
CA MET A 151 5.07 -11.51 -15.42
C MET A 151 4.46 -10.59 -14.40
N ILE A 152 5.08 -10.49 -13.22
CA ILE A 152 4.71 -9.51 -12.19
C ILE A 152 5.72 -8.38 -12.24
N ASN A 153 5.24 -7.17 -12.57
CA ASN A 153 6.01 -5.96 -12.33
C ASN A 153 5.58 -5.35 -11.00
N ALA A 154 6.46 -5.32 -10.01
CA ALA A 154 6.16 -4.76 -8.69
C ALA A 154 7.09 -3.59 -8.38
N ARG A 155 6.56 -2.37 -8.34
CA ARG A 155 7.33 -1.21 -7.88
C ARG A 155 7.43 -1.26 -6.35
N GLY A 156 8.53 -1.76 -5.79
CA GLY A 156 8.79 -1.71 -4.34
C GLY A 156 7.98 -2.70 -3.49
N TYR A 157 7.30 -2.22 -2.44
CA TYR A 157 6.75 -3.01 -1.30
C TYR A 157 5.59 -3.99 -1.64
N ASN A 158 5.33 -4.23 -2.92
CA ASN A 158 4.19 -4.98 -3.48
C ASN A 158 4.35 -6.50 -3.51
N VAL A 159 5.33 -7.04 -2.80
CA VAL A 159 5.57 -8.49 -2.70
C VAL A 159 4.37 -9.23 -2.10
N ILE A 160 3.54 -8.58 -1.27
CA ILE A 160 2.38 -9.22 -0.61
C ILE A 160 1.23 -9.44 -1.61
N ALA A 161 0.80 -8.42 -2.35
CA ALA A 161 -0.31 -8.56 -3.29
C ALA A 161 0.03 -9.47 -4.48
N GLY A 162 1.30 -9.49 -4.91
CA GLY A 162 1.78 -10.45 -5.90
C GLY A 162 1.87 -11.88 -5.37
N ARG A 163 2.06 -12.06 -4.06
CA ARG A 163 2.02 -13.38 -3.40
C ARG A 163 0.58 -13.86 -3.20
N ASP A 164 -0.32 -13.00 -2.74
CA ASP A 164 -1.76 -13.30 -2.59
C ASP A 164 -2.43 -13.68 -3.93
N LEU A 165 -1.82 -13.35 -5.07
CA LEU A 165 -2.27 -13.77 -6.41
C LEU A 165 -1.87 -15.21 -6.76
N ILE A 166 -0.81 -15.71 -6.12
CA ILE A 166 -0.15 -16.99 -6.45
C ILE A 166 -0.43 -18.06 -5.37
N GLU A 167 -0.48 -17.65 -4.09
CA GLU A 167 -0.75 -18.49 -2.91
C GLU A 167 -2.23 -18.49 -2.54
#